data_AF-B7QGS2-F1
#
_entry.id   AF-B7QGS2-F1
#
_cell.length_a   1.000
_cell.length_b   1.000
_cell.length_c   1.000
_cell.angle_alpha   90.00
_cell.angle_beta   90.00
_cell.angle_gamma   90.00
#
_symmetry.space_group_name_H-M   'P 1'
#
loop_
_entity.id
_entity.type
_entity.pdbx_description
1 polymer ?
#
loop_
_entity_poly.entity_id
_entity_poly.type
_entity_poly.pdbx_seq_one_letter_code
_entity_poly.pdbx_strand_id
1 'polypeptide(L)' 'GNLNYDNIFSLQYLKQIIAESARFYPVQPGNITRRCVKDFEFNGFRIPKDTNVVVPVRVMHHDPRYWEDPEKFDPE' A
#
# COMPACT_ATOMS: atom_id res chain seq x y z
N GLY A 1 -4.02 -2.14 33.41
CA GLY A 1 -4.28 -1.07 32.43
C GLY A 1 -5.52 -1.45 31.66
N ASN A 2 -6.58 -0.65 31.71
CA ASN A 2 -7.81 -0.96 30.98
C ASN A 2 -7.64 -0.57 29.52
N LEU A 3 -7.61 -1.55 28.61
CA LEU A 3 -7.68 -1.32 27.18
C LEU A 3 -9.12 -0.91 26.81
N ASN A 4 -9.29 0.18 26.07
CA ASN A 4 -10.58 0.65 25.58
C ASN A 4 -10.42 1.26 24.17
N TYR A 5 -11.53 1.58 23.53
CA TYR A 5 -11.53 2.10 22.16
C TYR A 5 -10.72 3.40 22.03
N ASP A 6 -10.72 4.25 23.04
CA ASP A 6 -10.04 5.55 22.99
C ASP A 6 -8.53 5.41 23.11
N ASN A 7 -8.04 4.39 23.84
CA ASN A 7 -6.61 4.20 24.08
C ASN A 7 -5.95 3.15 23.18
N ILE A 8 -6.70 2.29 22.49
CA ILE A 8 -6.12 1.26 21.63
C ILE A 8 -5.30 1.87 20.49
N PHE A 9 -5.71 3.05 19.99
CA PHE A 9 -4.99 3.76 18.94
C PHE A 9 -3.76 4.56 19.43
N SER A 10 -3.52 4.67 20.74
CA SER A 10 -2.29 5.31 21.25
C SER A 10 -1.10 4.33 21.27
N LEU A 11 -1.35 3.03 21.11
CA LEU A 11 -0.33 1.99 21.13
C LEU A 11 0.49 2.00 19.84
N GLN A 12 1.72 2.51 19.92
CA GLN A 12 2.60 2.67 18.76
C GLN A 12 2.91 1.33 18.08
N TYR A 13 3.29 0.32 18.86
CA TYR A 13 3.62 -1.00 18.31
C TYR A 13 2.42 -1.68 17.65
N LEU A 14 1.21 -1.44 18.16
CA LEU A 14 0.00 -1.94 17.52
C LEU A 14 -0.23 -1.28 16.16
N LYS A 15 -0.02 0.04 16.05
CA LYS A 15 -0.10 0.76 14.76
C LYS A 15 0.91 0.20 13.75
N GLN A 16 2.13 -0.02 14.19
CA GLN A 16 3.20 -0.66 13.43
C GLN A 16 2.78 -2.03 12.89
N ILE A 17 2.27 -2.91 13.77
CA ILE A 17 1.75 -4.24 13.36
C ILE A 17 0.63 -4.12 12.31
N ILE A 18 -0.33 -3.20 12.51
CA ILE A 18 -1.45 -3.02 11.59
C ILE A 18 -0.94 -2.56 10.21
N ALA A 19 -0.02 -1.59 10.19
CA ALA A 19 0.56 -1.08 8.96
C ALA A 19 1.36 -2.17 8.24
N GLU A 20 2.19 -2.91 8.96
CA GLU A 20 3.02 -3.97 8.39
C GLU A 20 2.19 -5.16 7.89
N SER A 21 1.10 -5.48 8.59
CA SER A 21 0.11 -6.47 8.12
C SER A 21 -0.50 -6.06 6.79
N ALA A 22 -0.84 -4.78 6.62
CA ALA A 22 -1.36 -4.27 5.35
C ALA A 22 -0.28 -4.19 4.25
N ARG A 23 0.99 -3.96 4.61
CA ARG A 23 2.11 -4.00 3.66
C ARG A 23 2.32 -5.41 3.12
N PHE A 24 2.47 -6.38 4.02
CA PHE A 24 2.79 -7.78 3.72
C PHE A 24 1.60 -8.52 3.08
N TYR A 25 0.40 -8.28 3.58
CA TYR A 25 -0.85 -8.85 3.09
C TYR A 25 -1.87 -7.75 2.75
N PRO A 26 -1.74 -7.08 1.59
CA PRO A 26 -2.71 -6.09 1.16
C PRO A 26 -4.10 -6.71 0.96
N VAL A 27 -5.14 -6.01 1.40
CA VAL A 27 -6.54 -6.48 1.44
C VAL A 27 -7.12 -6.70 0.03
N GLN A 28 -6.80 -5.82 -0.91
CA GLN A 28 -7.15 -5.96 -2.33
C GLN A 28 -6.21 -7.01 -2.97
N PRO A 29 -6.60 -7.79 -4.00
CA PRO A 29 -5.79 -8.84 -4.66
C PRO A 29 -4.50 -8.33 -5.33
N GLY A 30 -3.59 -7.78 -4.53
CA GLY A 30 -2.32 -7.16 -4.88
C GLY A 30 -2.38 -5.91 -5.75
N ASN A 31 -3.51 -5.58 -6.36
CA ASN A 31 -3.61 -4.53 -7.37
C ASN A 31 -4.75 -3.57 -7.10
N ILE A 32 -4.54 -2.29 -7.43
CA ILE A 32 -5.57 -1.26 -7.43
C ILE A 32 -5.78 -0.76 -8.85
N THR A 33 -7.02 -0.73 -9.31
CA THR A 33 -7.36 -0.17 -10.63
C THR A 33 -7.82 1.28 -10.50
N ARG A 34 -7.34 2.12 -11.40
CA ARG A 34 -7.79 3.50 -11.61
C ARG A 34 -8.22 3.67 -13.06
N ARG A 35 -9.17 4.57 -13.33
CA ARG A 35 -9.56 4.95 -14.68
C ARG A 35 -9.08 6.36 -14.97
N CYS A 36 -8.43 6.55 -16.10
CA CYS A 36 -7.99 7.85 -16.55
C CYS A 36 -9.21 8.71 -16.92
N VAL A 37 -9.40 9.87 -16.28
CA VAL A 37 -10.61 10.69 -16.48
C VAL A 37 -10.49 11.69 -17.64
N LYS A 38 -9.28 11.89 -18.16
CA LYS A 38 -8.93 12.75 -19.29
C LYS A 38 -7.60 12.28 -19.89
N ASP A 39 -7.32 12.64 -21.13
CA ASP A 39 -6.02 12.39 -21.74
C ASP A 39 -4.91 12.96 -20.86
N PHE A 40 -3.89 12.15 -20.57
CA PHE A 40 -2.81 12.46 -19.66
C PHE A 40 -1.47 12.00 -20.23
N GLU A 41 -0.43 12.81 -20.06
CA GLU A 41 0.94 12.44 -20.42
C GLU A 41 1.80 12.26 -19.16
N PHE A 42 2.52 11.15 -19.12
CA PHE A 42 3.41 10.81 -18.01
C PHE A 42 4.68 10.17 -18.54
N ASN A 43 5.85 10.75 -18.23
CA ASN A 43 7.16 10.25 -18.68
C ASN A 43 7.24 9.96 -20.20
N GLY A 44 6.62 10.80 -21.02
CA GLY A 44 6.57 10.62 -22.49
C GLY A 44 5.54 9.60 -22.99
N PHE A 45 4.79 8.96 -22.09
CA PHE A 45 3.67 8.08 -22.44
C PHE A 45 2.36 8.84 -22.43
N ARG A 46 1.58 8.70 -23.50
CA ARG A 46 0.20 9.18 -23.56
C ARG A 46 -0.75 8.11 -23.05
N ILE A 47 -1.54 8.46 -22.04
CA ILE A 47 -2.60 7.66 -21.45
C ILE A 47 -3.94 8.30 -21.86
N PRO A 48 -4.68 7.69 -22.79
CA PRO A 48 -5.97 8.21 -23.21
C PRO A 48 -7.00 8.21 -22.08
N LYS A 49 -7.97 9.12 -22.17
CA LYS A 49 -9.18 9.07 -21.35
C LYS A 49 -9.82 7.68 -21.40
N ASP A 50 -10.38 7.28 -20.27
CA ASP A 50 -11.05 6.00 -20.02
C ASP A 50 -10.16 4.75 -20.00
N THR A 51 -8.83 4.93 -20.14
CA THR A 51 -7.86 3.84 -19.95
C THR A 51 -7.84 3.38 -18.48
N ASN A 52 -7.88 2.07 -18.27
CA ASN A 52 -7.66 1.47 -16.95
C ASN A 52 -6.15 1.35 -16.67
N VAL A 53 -5.73 1.92 -15.55
CA VAL A 53 -4.36 1.85 -15.03
C VAL A 53 -4.38 0.93 -13.81
N VAL A 54 -3.61 -0.15 -13.88
CA VAL A 54 -3.46 -1.12 -12.79
C VAL A 54 -2.18 -0.81 -12.03
N VAL A 55 -2.32 -0.57 -10.73
CA VAL A 55 -1.21 -0.27 -9.82
C VAL A 55 -0.89 -1.53 -9.02
N PRO A 56 0.32 -2.12 -9.19
CA PRO A 56 0.68 -3.37 -8.53
C PRO A 56 1.18 -3.14 -7.10
N VAL A 57 0.26 -2.84 -6.18
CA VAL A 57 0.52 -2.55 -4.76
C VAL A 57 1.37 -3.62 -4.10
N ARG A 58 1.06 -4.91 -4.29
CA ARG A 58 1.82 -6.01 -3.68
C ARG A 58 3.28 -6.00 -4.13
N VAL A 59 3.52 -5.78 -5.41
CA VAL A 59 4.88 -5.72 -5.97
C VAL A 59 5.64 -4.55 -5.37
N MET A 60 5.02 -3.37 -5.30
CA MET A 60 5.64 -2.19 -4.69
C MET A 60 5.92 -2.37 -3.19
N HIS A 61 5.03 -3.04 -2.47
CA HIS A 61 5.22 -3.35 -1.05
C HIS A 61 6.31 -4.40 -0.76
N HIS A 62 6.74 -5.18 -1.77
CA HIS A 62 7.80 -6.18 -1.65
C HIS A 62 9.05 -5.78 -2.48
N ASP A 63 9.14 -4.52 -2.90
CA ASP A 63 10.23 -4.06 -3.75
C ASP A 63 11.47 -3.70 -2.91
N PRO A 64 12.62 -4.35 -3.12
CA PRO A 64 13.83 -4.12 -2.32
C PRO A 64 14.43 -2.71 -2.50
N ARG A 65 13.95 -1.93 -3.48
CA ARG A 65 14.35 -0.52 -3.64
C ARG A 65 13.75 0.37 -2.55
N TYR A 66 12.67 -0.07 -1.90
CA TYR A 66 11.95 0.69 -0.89
C TYR A 66 11.95 0.01 0.49
N TRP A 67 12.25 -1.29 0.57
CA TRP A 67 12.26 -2.09 1.79
C TRP A 67 13.56 -2.90 1.86
N GLU A 68 14.23 -2.94 3.02
CA GLU A 68 15.50 -3.65 3.17
C GLU A 68 15.33 -5.17 3.06
N ASP A 69 14.40 -5.73 3.84
CA ASP A 69 14.01 -7.15 3.82
C ASP A 69 12.52 -7.28 3.49
N PRO A 70 12.08 -7.07 2.23
CA PRO A 70 10.65 -6.97 1.87
C PRO A 70 9.82 -8.22 2.21
N GLU A 71 10.45 -9.39 2.23
CA GLU A 71 9.83 -10.70 2.51
C GLU A 71 9.84 -11.05 4.01
N LYS A 72 10.46 -10.22 4.85
CA LYS A 72 10.37 -10.33 6.31
C LYS A 72 9.21 -9.48 6.79
N PHE A 73 8.40 -10.03 7.69
CA PHE A 73 7.41 -9.26 8.43
C PHE A 73 8.12 -8.58 9.60
N ASP A 74 8.30 -7.26 9.51
CA ASP A 74 9.02 -6.47 10.51
C ASP A 74 8.26 -5.18 10.81
N PRO A 75 7.51 -5.12 11.94
CA PRO A 75 6.76 -3.93 12.30
C PRO A 75 7.60 -2.75 12.79
N GLU A 76 8.88 -2.93 13.12
CA GLU A 76 9.70 -1.86 13.72
C GLU A 76 10.02 -0.71 12.77
#